data_AF-A0A8C5QWR5-F1
#
_entry.id   AF-A0A8C5QWR5-F1
#
_cell.length_a   1.000
_cell.length_b   1.000
_cell.length_c   1.000
_cell.angle_alpha   90.00
_cell.angle_beta   90.00
_cell.angle_gamma   90.00
#
_symmetry.space_group_name_H-M   'P 1'
#
loop_
_entity.id
_entity.type
_entity.pdbx_description
1 polymer ?
#
loop_
_entity_poly.entity_id
_entity_poly.type
_entity_poly.pdbx_seq_one_letter_code
_entity_poly.pdbx_strand_id
1 'polypeptide(L)'
;MRSVLGFLAVLLALVSAGQALSCIQCVSPRNPSCDGLSVSCLLDNVCGASYTVTTSGFSVVTRNYMRGCVTKNQCNLQGSISVINVMNRFGVSCCNTDNCNPSLPTLPAVNTTFNELVCRTCISADSDWCYTKDTVHCTGDENMCLLQTTSITGAVSMNTALRGCATKSLCDLGQQTAENAGQKVDVRFICTSGTAGLYSGLTLSLVAILLTNII
;
A
#
# COMPACT_ATOMS: atom_id res chain seq x y z
N MET A 1 -16.75 -18.86 48.27
CA MET A 1 -17.42 -18.96 46.94
C MET A 1 -18.11 -17.66 46.51
N ARG A 2 -18.82 -16.93 47.39
CA ARG A 2 -19.44 -15.61 47.06
C ARG A 2 -18.47 -14.50 46.66
N SER A 3 -17.26 -14.48 47.22
CA SER A 3 -16.27 -13.40 46.96
C SER A 3 -15.59 -13.48 45.59
N VAL A 4 -15.57 -14.65 44.95
CA VAL A 4 -14.94 -14.87 43.63
C VAL A 4 -15.87 -14.45 42.49
N LEU A 5 -17.18 -14.64 42.68
CA LEU A 5 -18.23 -14.20 41.75
C LEU A 5 -18.28 -12.67 41.60
N GLY A 6 -18.03 -11.92 42.68
CA GLY A 6 -17.94 -10.46 42.64
C GLY A 6 -16.72 -9.95 41.86
N PHE A 7 -15.57 -10.61 42.00
CA PHE A 7 -14.34 -10.25 41.27
C PHE A 7 -14.45 -10.50 39.76
N LEU A 8 -15.11 -11.60 39.34
CA LEU A 8 -15.35 -11.86 37.91
C LEU A 8 -16.31 -10.83 37.28
N ALA A 9 -17.33 -10.35 38.02
CA ALA A 9 -18.27 -9.36 37.52
C ALA A 9 -17.63 -7.99 37.28
N VAL A 10 -16.63 -7.61 38.11
CA VAL A 10 -15.88 -6.35 37.95
C VAL A 10 -14.88 -6.44 36.79
N LEU A 11 -14.25 -7.59 36.55
CA LEU A 11 -13.33 -7.81 35.44
C LEU A 11 -14.02 -7.77 34.06
N LEU A 12 -15.28 -8.20 33.98
CA LEU A 12 -16.09 -8.11 32.74
C LEU A 12 -16.53 -6.67 32.40
N ALA A 13 -16.56 -5.76 33.37
CA ALA A 13 -16.90 -4.35 33.17
C ALA A 13 -15.72 -3.50 32.64
N LEU A 14 -14.48 -4.01 32.72
CA LEU A 14 -13.28 -3.36 32.17
C LEU A 14 -12.91 -3.83 30.76
N VAL A 15 -13.80 -4.55 30.08
CA VAL A 15 -13.68 -4.69 28.63
C VAL A 15 -14.08 -3.35 28.05
N SER A 16 -13.10 -2.44 27.89
CA SER A 16 -13.27 -1.26 27.07
C SER A 16 -13.67 -1.74 25.68
N ALA A 17 -14.96 -1.68 25.36
CA ALA A 17 -15.40 -1.78 23.98
C ALA A 17 -14.67 -0.66 23.25
N GLY A 18 -13.68 -1.02 22.42
CA GLY A 18 -13.00 -0.04 21.58
C GLY A 18 -14.06 0.63 20.73
N GLN A 19 -14.35 1.89 21.01
CA GLN A 19 -15.34 2.63 20.22
C GLN A 19 -14.73 2.85 18.84
N ALA A 20 -15.52 2.58 17.80
CA ALA A 20 -15.14 2.89 16.43
C ALA A 20 -15.00 4.41 16.28
N LEU A 21 -13.80 4.86 15.89
CA LEU A 21 -13.53 6.28 15.65
C LEU A 21 -14.38 6.79 14.47
N SER A 22 -14.75 8.06 14.50
CA SER A 22 -15.32 8.76 13.33
C SER A 22 -14.30 9.71 12.72
N CYS A 23 -14.18 9.73 11.40
CA CYS A 23 -13.18 10.52 10.68
C CYS A 23 -13.78 11.30 9.52
N ILE A 24 -13.21 12.46 9.23
CA ILE A 24 -13.54 13.23 8.02
C ILE A 24 -13.00 12.50 6.79
N GLN A 25 -13.88 12.24 5.82
CA GLN A 25 -13.55 11.61 4.55
C GLN A 25 -13.68 12.61 3.40
N CYS A 26 -12.59 12.83 2.66
CA CYS A 26 -12.56 13.75 1.52
C CYS A 26 -11.35 13.49 0.59
N VAL A 27 -11.45 14.01 -0.63
CA VAL A 27 -10.40 13.95 -1.66
C VAL A 27 -10.23 15.33 -2.29
N SER A 28 -8.99 15.78 -2.50
CA SER A 28 -8.64 17.05 -3.12
C SER A 28 -7.49 16.89 -4.12
N PRO A 29 -7.68 17.23 -5.40
CA PRO A 29 -6.69 17.01 -6.46
C PRO A 29 -5.61 18.11 -6.55
N ARG A 30 -5.62 19.13 -5.69
CA ARG A 30 -4.67 20.27 -5.77
C ARG A 30 -4.24 20.86 -4.44
N ASN A 31 -5.11 20.85 -3.42
CA ASN A 31 -4.82 21.46 -2.14
C ASN A 31 -4.44 20.42 -1.08
N PRO A 32 -3.45 20.68 -0.23
CA PRO A 32 -3.08 19.85 0.92
C PRO A 32 -4.08 19.98 2.09
N SER A 33 -5.35 20.21 1.77
CA SER A 33 -6.46 20.28 2.69
C SER A 33 -7.74 19.90 1.97
N CYS A 34 -8.66 19.29 2.70
CA CYS A 34 -10.02 19.04 2.28
C CYS A 34 -10.94 18.89 3.49
N ASP A 35 -12.20 19.22 3.25
CA ASP A 35 -13.31 19.00 4.17
C ASP A 35 -14.31 18.05 3.53
N GLY A 36 -15.06 17.34 4.36
CA GLY A 36 -16.00 16.33 3.92
C GLY A 36 -16.87 15.83 5.06
N LEU A 37 -17.48 14.67 4.88
CA LEU A 37 -18.40 14.09 5.86
C LEU A 37 -17.63 13.27 6.90
N SER A 38 -18.15 13.28 8.13
CA SER A 38 -17.71 12.38 9.20
C SER A 38 -18.28 10.99 8.93
N VAL A 39 -17.42 9.99 8.81
CA VAL A 39 -17.80 8.57 8.64
C VAL A 39 -17.29 7.75 9.82
N SER A 40 -18.03 6.70 10.20
CA SER A 40 -17.53 5.74 11.20
C SER A 40 -16.53 4.78 10.57
N CYS A 41 -15.41 4.57 11.25
CA CYS A 41 -14.36 3.65 10.83
C CYS A 41 -14.61 2.23 11.34
N LEU A 42 -13.91 1.26 10.74
CA LEU A 42 -13.80 -0.08 11.32
C LEU A 42 -13.08 -0.03 12.68
N LEU A 43 -13.31 -1.07 13.50
CA LEU A 43 -12.54 -1.26 14.73
C LEU A 43 -11.04 -1.26 14.42
N ASP A 44 -10.26 -0.65 15.31
CA ASP A 44 -8.81 -0.47 15.19
C ASP A 44 -8.30 0.45 14.07
N ASN A 45 -9.16 1.03 13.24
CA ASN A 45 -8.77 2.09 12.32
C ASN A 45 -8.64 3.43 13.05
N VAL A 46 -7.88 4.34 12.44
CA VAL A 46 -7.60 5.70 12.93
C VAL A 46 -7.86 6.71 11.82
N CYS A 47 -7.94 7.99 12.15
CA CYS A 47 -8.04 9.02 11.12
C CYS A 47 -6.69 9.23 10.47
N GLY A 48 -6.66 9.17 9.14
CA GLY A 48 -5.48 9.37 8.32
C GLY A 48 -5.64 10.51 7.34
N ALA A 49 -4.52 11.16 7.02
CA ALA A 49 -4.36 11.97 5.83
C ALA A 49 -3.29 11.32 4.96
N SER A 50 -3.55 11.22 3.66
CA SER A 50 -2.58 10.74 2.67
C SER A 50 -2.33 11.83 1.65
N TYR A 51 -1.06 12.03 1.29
CA TYR A 51 -0.68 12.92 0.22
C TYR A 51 0.13 12.15 -0.81
N THR A 52 -0.26 12.24 -2.07
CA THR A 52 0.40 11.59 -3.19
C THR A 52 0.74 12.62 -4.25
N VAL A 53 1.95 12.54 -4.78
CA VAL A 53 2.42 13.37 -5.89
C VAL A 53 2.95 12.46 -6.97
N THR A 54 2.39 12.59 -8.17
CA THR A 54 2.85 11.90 -9.37
C THR A 54 3.60 12.88 -10.25
N THR A 55 4.80 12.52 -10.66
CA THR A 55 5.61 13.25 -11.64
C THR A 55 5.83 12.39 -12.88
N SER A 56 5.79 13.03 -14.04
CA SER A 56 6.23 12.45 -15.31
C SER A 56 7.44 13.24 -15.80
N GLY A 57 8.60 12.59 -15.89
CA GLY A 57 9.88 13.28 -16.01
C GLY A 57 10.08 14.30 -14.89
N PHE A 58 10.26 15.58 -15.25
CA PHE A 58 10.43 16.69 -14.31
C PHE A 58 9.13 17.42 -13.96
N SER A 59 8.00 17.01 -14.53
CA SER A 59 6.73 17.71 -14.40
C SER A 59 5.81 17.01 -13.40
N VAL A 60 5.24 17.76 -12.46
CA VAL A 60 4.15 17.26 -11.60
C VAL A 60 2.89 17.13 -12.43
N VAL A 61 2.40 15.90 -12.61
CA VAL A 61 1.17 15.62 -13.37
C VAL A 61 -0.05 15.54 -12.47
N THR A 62 0.09 15.09 -11.23
CA THR A 62 -1.03 14.96 -10.30
C THR A 62 -0.58 15.17 -8.86
N ARG A 63 -1.45 15.81 -8.09
CA ARG A 63 -1.39 15.85 -6.63
C ARG A 63 -2.71 15.31 -6.10
N ASN A 64 -2.68 14.52 -5.06
CA ASN A 64 -3.88 14.03 -4.44
C ASN A 64 -3.72 14.08 -2.93
N TYR A 65 -4.61 14.78 -2.25
CA TYR A 65 -4.71 14.81 -0.81
C TYR A 65 -6.02 14.15 -0.41
N MET A 66 -5.96 13.18 0.49
CA MET A 66 -7.14 12.46 0.96
C MET A 66 -7.16 12.43 2.48
N ARG A 67 -8.36 12.46 3.06
CA ARG A 67 -8.60 12.16 4.47
C ARG A 67 -9.59 11.02 4.57
N GLY A 68 -9.48 10.21 5.62
CA GLY A 68 -10.44 9.14 5.90
C GLY A 68 -9.92 8.17 6.95
N CYS A 69 -10.59 7.02 7.05
CA CYS A 69 -10.18 5.93 7.91
C CYS A 69 -8.99 5.18 7.29
N VAL A 70 -7.95 4.95 8.08
CA VAL A 70 -6.79 4.14 7.70
C VAL A 70 -6.47 3.11 8.77
N THR A 71 -5.80 2.02 8.39
CA THR A 71 -5.28 1.05 9.34
C THR A 71 -4.05 1.62 10.05
N LYS A 72 -3.86 1.27 11.33
CA LYS A 72 -2.72 1.78 12.15
C LYS A 72 -1.34 1.52 11.53
N ASN A 73 -1.17 0.45 10.76
CA ASN A 73 0.09 0.12 10.09
C ASN A 73 0.43 1.04 8.90
N GLN A 74 -0.53 1.84 8.41
CA GLN A 74 -0.28 2.85 7.38
C GLN A 74 0.25 4.17 7.98
N CYS A 75 0.19 4.35 9.30
CA CYS A 75 0.57 5.61 9.92
C CYS A 75 2.07 5.89 9.83
N ASN A 76 2.41 7.14 9.51
CA ASN A 76 3.78 7.61 9.28
C ASN A 76 4.50 6.86 8.14
N LEU A 77 3.73 6.20 7.27
CA LEU A 77 4.29 5.50 6.14
C LEU A 77 4.52 6.48 5.01
N GLN A 78 5.72 6.45 4.47
CA GLN A 78 6.11 7.23 3.30
C GLN A 78 6.90 6.34 2.34
N GLY A 79 6.88 6.70 1.07
CA GLY A 79 7.59 5.91 0.08
C GLY A 79 7.40 6.41 -1.33
N SER A 80 7.96 5.65 -2.25
CA SER A 80 7.81 5.93 -3.67
C SER A 80 7.71 4.66 -4.50
N ILE A 81 7.12 4.84 -5.69
CA ILE A 81 7.08 3.86 -6.76
C ILE A 81 7.56 4.58 -8.01
N SER A 82 8.53 3.99 -8.70
CA SER A 82 8.97 4.47 -10.00
C SER A 82 8.75 3.42 -11.07
N VAL A 83 8.12 3.83 -12.14
CA VAL A 83 8.03 3.11 -13.42
C VAL A 83 8.65 3.99 -14.50
N ILE A 84 8.80 3.47 -15.71
CA ILE A 84 9.45 4.23 -16.79
C ILE A 84 8.86 5.64 -16.95
N ASN A 85 9.70 6.66 -16.75
CA ASN A 85 9.37 8.08 -16.79
C ASN A 85 8.30 8.58 -15.80
N VAL A 86 7.81 7.77 -14.86
CA VAL A 86 6.78 8.17 -13.89
C VAL A 86 7.21 7.80 -12.48
N MET A 87 7.14 8.76 -11.56
CA MET A 87 7.40 8.56 -10.14
C MET A 87 6.17 8.97 -9.33
N ASN A 88 5.71 8.07 -8.47
CA ASN A 88 4.70 8.32 -7.46
C ASN A 88 5.39 8.42 -6.10
N ARG A 89 5.24 9.53 -5.41
CA ARG A 89 5.65 9.69 -4.01
C ARG A 89 4.42 9.82 -3.16
N PHE A 90 4.42 9.18 -1.99
CA PHE A 90 3.29 9.25 -1.08
C PHE A 90 3.74 9.32 0.37
N GLY A 91 2.85 9.80 1.22
CA GLY A 91 3.03 9.88 2.66
C GLY A 91 1.68 9.80 3.36
N VAL A 92 1.69 9.26 4.58
CA VAL A 92 0.50 9.12 5.42
C VAL A 92 0.81 9.60 6.84
N SER A 93 -0.10 10.38 7.41
CA SER A 93 -0.06 10.80 8.82
C SER A 93 -1.39 10.51 9.49
N CYS A 94 -1.38 10.26 10.79
CA CYS A 94 -2.57 9.82 11.51
C CYS A 94 -2.83 10.63 12.79
N CYS A 95 -4.06 10.51 13.30
CA CYS A 95 -4.46 10.94 14.63
C CYS A 95 -5.60 10.04 15.17
N ASN A 96 -5.77 10.04 16.50
CA ASN A 96 -6.49 8.97 17.22
C ASN A 96 -7.75 9.45 17.98
N THR A 97 -8.32 10.60 17.63
CA THR A 97 -9.56 11.11 18.24
C THR A 97 -10.61 11.40 17.16
N ASP A 98 -11.89 11.43 17.54
CA ASP A 98 -12.96 11.67 16.57
C ASP A 98 -12.75 12.98 15.81
N ASN A 99 -12.88 12.90 14.48
CA ASN A 99 -12.77 14.00 13.54
C ASN A 99 -11.50 14.85 13.70
N CYS A 100 -10.43 14.26 14.24
CA CYS A 100 -9.17 14.93 14.37
C CYS A 100 -8.61 15.35 12.99
N ASN A 101 -7.73 16.33 13.01
CA ASN A 101 -7.02 16.78 11.84
C ASN A 101 -5.59 16.23 11.89
N PRO A 102 -5.25 15.21 11.07
CA PRO A 102 -3.87 14.76 10.96
C PRO A 102 -2.97 15.91 10.47
N SER A 103 -1.69 15.84 10.80
CA SER A 103 -0.70 16.75 10.22
C SER A 103 -0.63 16.61 8.70
N LEU A 104 0.04 17.52 8.00
CA LEU A 104 0.33 17.31 6.59
C LEU A 104 1.32 16.15 6.44
N PRO A 105 1.05 15.12 5.60
CA PRO A 105 2.01 14.04 5.40
C PRO A 105 3.30 14.51 4.74
N THR A 106 4.43 13.98 5.20
CA THR A 106 5.73 14.18 4.59
C THR A 106 5.93 13.24 3.40
N LEU A 107 6.58 13.74 2.35
CA LEU A 107 6.95 12.93 1.19
C LEU A 107 8.46 12.66 1.22
N PRO A 108 8.93 11.51 0.71
CA PRO A 108 10.36 11.31 0.52
C PRO A 108 10.93 12.36 -0.43
N ALA A 109 12.19 12.73 -0.18
CA ALA A 109 12.95 13.56 -1.08
C ALA A 109 13.18 12.83 -2.41
N VAL A 110 13.22 13.57 -3.51
CA VAL A 110 13.55 12.99 -4.81
C VAL A 110 15.05 12.74 -4.84
N ASN A 111 15.43 11.47 -5.00
CA ASN A 111 16.82 11.06 -5.22
C ASN A 111 16.90 10.31 -6.55
N THR A 112 17.52 10.94 -7.54
CA THR A 112 17.69 10.39 -8.90
C THR A 112 18.98 9.61 -9.07
N THR A 113 19.76 9.42 -7.99
CA THR A 113 21.00 8.64 -8.04
C THR A 113 20.63 7.17 -8.21
N PHE A 114 21.10 6.54 -9.29
CA PHE A 114 20.88 5.11 -9.53
C PHE A 114 21.47 4.28 -8.39
N ASN A 115 20.71 3.27 -7.97
CA ASN A 115 21.21 2.20 -7.13
C ASN A 115 21.50 0.97 -8.01
N GLU A 116 21.89 -0.15 -7.40
CA GLU A 116 22.29 -1.37 -8.12
C GLU A 116 21.11 -2.24 -8.60
N LEU A 117 19.87 -1.85 -8.28
CA LEU A 117 18.68 -2.64 -8.57
C LEU A 117 18.09 -2.29 -9.94
N VAL A 118 17.79 -3.33 -10.72
CA VAL A 118 17.10 -3.22 -12.01
C VAL A 118 15.82 -4.04 -11.96
N CYS A 119 14.69 -3.40 -12.26
CA CYS A 119 13.37 -4.02 -12.20
C CYS A 119 12.70 -4.02 -13.56
N ARG A 120 11.79 -4.99 -13.77
CA ARG A 120 10.86 -4.95 -14.91
C ARG A 120 9.93 -3.74 -14.77
N THR A 121 9.66 -3.05 -15.87
CA THR A 121 8.79 -1.87 -15.88
C THR A 121 7.68 -1.97 -16.90
N CYS A 122 6.46 -1.67 -16.48
CA CYS A 122 5.32 -1.43 -17.38
C CYS A 122 4.08 -0.99 -16.59
N ILE A 123 3.07 -0.51 -17.31
CA ILE A 123 1.72 -0.21 -16.81
C ILE A 123 0.74 -0.88 -17.77
N SER A 124 -0.27 -1.57 -17.24
CA SER A 124 -1.34 -2.19 -18.00
C SER A 124 -2.69 -1.80 -17.41
N ALA A 125 -3.60 -1.35 -18.28
CA ALA A 125 -5.01 -1.19 -17.95
C ALA A 125 -5.76 -2.51 -18.16
N ASP A 126 -6.89 -2.66 -17.47
CA ASP A 126 -7.83 -3.78 -17.51
C ASP A 126 -7.16 -5.15 -17.31
N SER A 127 -6.12 -5.20 -16.47
CA SER A 127 -5.38 -6.42 -16.17
C SER A 127 -4.82 -6.41 -14.75
N ASP A 128 -4.68 -7.60 -14.17
CA ASP A 128 -4.01 -7.85 -12.89
C ASP A 128 -2.53 -8.24 -13.10
N TRP A 129 -2.05 -8.21 -14.33
CA TRP A 129 -0.66 -8.49 -14.64
C TRP A 129 -0.13 -7.58 -15.74
N CYS A 130 1.19 -7.42 -15.76
CA CYS A 130 1.88 -6.62 -16.76
C CYS A 130 3.12 -7.36 -17.29
N TYR A 131 3.01 -7.84 -18.54
CA TYR A 131 4.09 -8.55 -19.23
C TYR A 131 5.00 -7.55 -19.96
N THR A 132 6.29 -7.61 -19.68
CA THR A 132 7.26 -6.68 -20.26
C THR A 132 8.66 -7.30 -20.30
N LYS A 133 9.43 -6.93 -21.33
CA LYS A 133 10.89 -7.12 -21.37
C LYS A 133 11.63 -5.86 -20.96
N ASP A 134 10.95 -4.74 -20.84
CA ASP A 134 11.57 -3.47 -20.49
C ASP A 134 12.01 -3.47 -19.03
N THR A 135 13.07 -2.72 -18.77
CA THR A 135 13.66 -2.59 -17.44
C THR A 135 13.86 -1.12 -17.09
N VAL A 136 13.86 -0.83 -15.80
CA VAL A 136 14.19 0.49 -15.24
C VAL A 136 15.25 0.32 -14.16
N HIS A 137 16.22 1.23 -14.14
CA HIS A 137 17.20 1.33 -13.05
C HIS A 137 16.55 2.08 -11.89
N CYS A 138 16.54 1.47 -10.72
CA CYS A 138 15.98 2.08 -9.53
C CYS A 138 16.91 3.16 -8.98
N THR A 139 16.36 4.10 -8.21
CA THR A 139 17.13 5.22 -7.65
C THR A 139 16.87 5.38 -6.16
N GLY A 140 17.85 5.95 -5.45
CA GLY A 140 17.76 6.21 -4.01
C GLY A 140 17.32 4.98 -3.21
N ASP A 141 16.28 5.15 -2.39
CA ASP A 141 15.79 4.15 -1.44
C ASP A 141 14.79 3.15 -2.06
N GLU A 142 14.56 3.20 -3.37
CA GLU A 142 13.73 2.20 -4.07
C GLU A 142 14.52 0.90 -4.28
N ASN A 143 14.57 0.10 -3.22
CA ASN A 143 15.36 -1.12 -3.12
C ASN A 143 14.54 -2.42 -3.33
N MET A 144 13.33 -2.30 -3.86
CA MET A 144 12.45 -3.44 -4.16
C MET A 144 11.91 -3.36 -5.59
N CYS A 145 11.82 -4.50 -6.27
CA CYS A 145 11.02 -4.64 -7.48
C CYS A 145 9.58 -4.95 -7.10
N LEU A 146 8.65 -4.12 -7.56
CA LEU A 146 7.24 -4.18 -7.24
C LEU A 146 6.42 -4.69 -8.44
N LEU A 147 5.38 -5.47 -8.15
CA LEU A 147 4.14 -5.55 -8.91
C LEU A 147 3.02 -5.01 -8.01
N GLN A 148 2.37 -3.94 -8.45
CA GLN A 148 1.15 -3.44 -7.83
C GLN A 148 -0.04 -3.76 -8.74
N THR A 149 -1.11 -4.27 -8.16
CA THR A 149 -2.42 -4.40 -8.80
C THR A 149 -3.43 -3.54 -8.07
N THR A 150 -4.24 -2.79 -8.81
CA THR A 150 -5.34 -2.00 -8.25
C THR A 150 -6.64 -2.44 -8.93
N SER A 151 -7.60 -2.91 -8.15
CA SER A 151 -8.94 -3.23 -8.61
C SER A 151 -9.93 -2.25 -8.00
N ILE A 152 -10.66 -1.55 -8.85
CA ILE A 152 -11.76 -0.67 -8.48
C ILE A 152 -13.05 -1.40 -8.84
N THR A 153 -13.94 -1.59 -7.88
CA THR A 153 -15.26 -2.18 -8.06
C THR A 153 -16.33 -1.18 -7.65
N GLY A 154 -17.40 -1.06 -8.42
CA GLY A 154 -18.50 -0.13 -8.16
C GLY A 154 -19.31 0.14 -9.41
N ALA A 155 -19.79 1.38 -9.59
CA ALA A 155 -20.51 1.80 -10.81
C ALA A 155 -19.68 1.63 -12.09
N VAL A 156 -18.36 1.84 -11.98
CA VAL A 156 -17.37 1.50 -13.01
C VAL A 156 -16.35 0.59 -12.36
N SER A 157 -16.09 -0.55 -13.00
CA SER A 157 -15.05 -1.49 -12.57
C SER A 157 -13.83 -1.36 -13.47
N MET A 158 -12.65 -1.31 -12.87
CA MET A 158 -11.37 -1.17 -13.58
C MET A 158 -10.29 -1.90 -12.81
N ASN A 159 -9.45 -2.64 -13.53
CA ASN A 159 -8.24 -3.22 -12.97
C ASN A 159 -7.01 -2.57 -13.62
N THR A 160 -5.94 -2.43 -12.85
CA THR A 160 -4.67 -1.94 -13.38
C THR A 160 -3.53 -2.70 -12.73
N ALA A 161 -2.47 -2.96 -13.49
CA ALA A 161 -1.24 -3.55 -13.01
C ALA A 161 -0.06 -2.67 -13.39
N LEU A 162 0.88 -2.50 -12.48
CA LEU A 162 2.13 -1.79 -12.74
C LEU A 162 3.31 -2.56 -12.15
N ARG A 163 4.43 -2.52 -12.86
CA ARG A 163 5.71 -3.07 -12.40
C ARG A 163 6.77 -1.99 -12.42
N GLY A 164 7.64 -1.99 -11.42
CA GLY A 164 8.74 -1.03 -11.33
C GLY A 164 9.53 -1.16 -10.04
N CYS A 165 10.14 -0.05 -9.65
CA CYS A 165 10.88 0.12 -8.41
C CYS A 165 9.96 0.62 -7.31
N ALA A 166 10.23 0.23 -6.06
CA ALA A 166 9.51 0.74 -4.91
C ALA A 166 10.38 0.76 -3.66
N THR A 167 10.01 1.62 -2.71
CA THR A 167 10.54 1.56 -1.35
C THR A 167 9.96 0.38 -0.60
N LYS A 168 10.77 -0.25 0.27
CA LYS A 168 10.34 -1.39 1.10
C LYS A 168 9.07 -1.12 1.95
N SER A 169 8.83 0.12 2.36
CA SER A 169 7.65 0.53 3.13
C SER A 169 6.32 0.12 2.49
N LEU A 170 6.21 0.19 1.16
CA LEU A 170 5.01 -0.27 0.43
C LEU A 170 4.85 -1.79 0.43
N CYS A 171 5.97 -2.49 0.34
CA CYS A 171 6.01 -3.95 0.31
C CYS A 171 5.56 -4.55 1.64
N ASP A 172 5.84 -3.86 2.73
CA ASP A 172 5.45 -4.28 4.08
C ASP A 172 3.94 -4.07 4.35
N LEU A 173 3.24 -3.26 3.54
CA LEU A 173 1.78 -3.09 3.62
C LEU A 173 1.00 -4.27 3.03
N GLY A 174 1.52 -4.95 2.00
CA GLY A 174 0.83 -6.07 1.36
C GLY A 174 -0.47 -5.68 0.63
N GLN A 175 -1.62 -6.17 1.08
CA GLN A 175 -2.93 -5.88 0.48
C GLN A 175 -3.70 -4.87 1.33
N GLN A 176 -4.25 -3.85 0.67
CA GLN A 176 -5.02 -2.77 1.25
C GLN A 176 -6.37 -2.65 0.56
N THR A 177 -7.40 -2.35 1.33
CA THR A 177 -8.76 -2.13 0.82
C THR A 177 -9.27 -0.80 1.34
N ALA A 178 -9.79 0.03 0.45
CA ALA A 178 -10.46 1.28 0.79
C ALA A 178 -11.85 1.30 0.17
N GLU A 179 -12.82 1.91 0.85
CA GLU A 179 -14.18 2.06 0.34
C GLU A 179 -14.61 3.52 0.44
N ASN A 180 -15.11 4.08 -0.66
CA ASN A 180 -15.56 5.46 -0.75
C ASN A 180 -16.80 5.53 -1.63
N ALA A 181 -17.93 6.03 -1.09
CA ALA A 181 -19.15 6.30 -1.85
C ALA A 181 -19.63 5.13 -2.76
N GLY A 182 -19.56 3.89 -2.26
CA GLY A 182 -19.96 2.69 -3.00
C GLY A 182 -18.93 2.20 -4.04
N GLN A 183 -17.75 2.81 -4.10
CA GLN A 183 -16.58 2.27 -4.79
C GLN A 183 -15.64 1.60 -3.80
N LYS A 184 -15.31 0.34 -4.07
CA LYS A 184 -14.29 -0.43 -3.37
C LYS A 184 -13.00 -0.40 -4.19
N VAL A 185 -11.89 -0.07 -3.55
CA VAL A 185 -10.56 -0.05 -4.16
C VAL A 185 -9.68 -1.04 -3.40
N ASP A 186 -9.29 -2.12 -4.07
CA ASP A 186 -8.34 -3.11 -3.57
C ASP A 186 -6.98 -2.86 -4.23
N VAL A 187 -5.96 -2.62 -3.41
CA VAL A 187 -4.57 -2.45 -3.87
C VAL A 187 -3.73 -3.56 -3.28
N ARG A 188 -2.93 -4.23 -4.10
CA ARG A 188 -2.01 -5.29 -3.65
C ARG A 188 -0.60 -4.99 -4.13
N PHE A 189 0.35 -5.06 -3.20
CA PHE A 189 1.78 -4.93 -3.48
C PHE A 189 2.46 -6.30 -3.35
N ILE A 190 3.18 -6.73 -4.39
CA ILE A 190 4.02 -7.93 -4.39
C ILE A 190 5.44 -7.48 -4.71
N CYS A 191 6.38 -7.76 -3.81
CA CYS A 191 7.74 -7.27 -3.96
C CYS A 191 8.80 -8.37 -3.92
N THR A 192 9.93 -8.11 -4.58
CA THR A 192 11.14 -8.94 -4.52
C THR A 192 12.37 -8.05 -4.44
N SER A 193 13.45 -8.50 -3.80
CA SER A 193 14.73 -7.77 -3.71
C SER A 193 15.57 -7.84 -5.00
N GLY A 194 14.97 -8.16 -6.15
CA GLY A 194 15.67 -8.27 -7.44
C GLY A 194 16.52 -9.52 -7.66
N THR A 195 16.78 -10.33 -6.62
CA THR A 195 17.66 -11.52 -6.72
C THR A 195 17.02 -12.72 -7.41
N ALA A 196 15.75 -12.67 -7.80
CA ALA A 196 15.03 -13.80 -8.40
C ALA A 196 14.94 -13.77 -9.95
N GLY A 197 15.64 -12.86 -10.64
CA GLY A 197 15.37 -12.58 -12.06
C GLY A 197 16.50 -12.71 -13.09
N LEU A 198 17.73 -13.04 -12.69
CA LEU A 198 18.89 -13.10 -13.60
C LEU A 198 19.48 -14.50 -13.82
N TYR A 199 18.94 -15.56 -13.21
CA TYR A 199 19.28 -16.94 -13.56
C TYR A 199 18.38 -17.45 -14.68
N SER A 200 18.63 -16.94 -15.90
CA SER A 200 18.33 -17.71 -17.10
C SER A 200 19.28 -18.92 -17.14
N GLY A 201 18.73 -20.13 -17.01
CA GLY A 201 19.42 -21.36 -17.41
C GLY A 201 20.41 -21.93 -16.39
N LEU A 202 19.90 -22.63 -15.39
CA LEU A 202 20.54 -23.84 -14.85
C LEU A 202 19.44 -24.66 -14.19
N THR A 203 18.85 -25.56 -14.95
CA THR A 203 18.06 -26.66 -14.41
C THR A 203 19.00 -27.53 -13.58
N LEU A 204 19.09 -27.24 -12.29
CA LEU A 204 19.59 -28.17 -11.28
C LEU A 204 18.54 -29.27 -11.12
N SER A 205 18.57 -30.25 -12.01
CA SER A 205 17.88 -31.53 -11.82
C SER A 205 18.65 -32.29 -10.75
N LEU A 206 18.21 -32.20 -9.50
CA LEU A 206 18.63 -33.09 -8.43
C LEU A 206 17.42 -33.46 -7.58
N VAL A 207 17.43 -34.73 -7.17
CA VAL A 207 16.45 -35.52 -6.38
C VAL A 207 15.41 -36.24 -7.26
N ALA A 208 15.67 -37.43 -7.80
CA ALA A 208 15.90 -38.75 -7.19
C ALA A 208 14.68 -39.30 -6.43
N ILE A 209 13.95 -40.26 -7.03
CA ILE A 209 13.19 -41.29 -6.29
C ILE A 209 13.27 -42.63 -7.04
N LEU A 210 13.80 -43.61 -6.30
CA LEU A 210 13.80 -45.06 -6.47
C LEU A 210 12.39 -45.63 -6.75
N LEU A 211 12.34 -46.88 -7.23
CA LEU A 211 11.18 -47.76 -7.54
C LEU A 211 11.00 -47.85 -9.07
N THR A 212 11.38 -48.92 -9.75
CA THR A 212 10.97 -50.30 -9.49
C THR A 212 12.01 -51.33 -9.98
N ASN A 213 12.50 -52.17 -9.06
CA ASN A 213 12.71 -53.59 -9.37
C ASN A 213 11.36 -54.27 -9.11
N ILE A 214 10.79 -54.98 -10.09
CA ILE A 214 9.97 -56.19 -9.96
C ILE A 214 9.70 -56.71 -11.38
N ILE A 215 10.29 -57.90 -11.64
CA ILE A 215 10.08 -58.90 -12.72
C ILE A 215 10.55 -58.52 -14.12
#